data_AF-A0A0H4X2D9-F1
#
_entry.id   AF-A0A0H4X2D9-F1
#
_cell.length_a   1.000
_cell.length_b   1.000
_cell.length_c   1.000
_cell.angle_alpha   90.00
_cell.angle_beta   90.00
_cell.angle_gamma   90.00
#
_symmetry.space_group_name_H-M   'P 1'
#
loop_
_entity.id
_entity.type
_entity.pdbx_description
1 polymer ?
#
loop_
_entity_poly.entity_id
_entity_poly.type
_entity_poly.pdbx_seq_one_letter_code
_entity_poly.pdbx_strand_id
1 'polypeptide(L)'
;MWVRGPWPAIQPSRDIDDVIDQLCPAIMQMDGAQAKNFGQEYCGAIYTLRDGMHHASFPSPLGRTTIVFEDKRKSCHAPRYVDDSRGYASIVADYHSHPWFPSPMSPEDRRANHQRWLIRVQFDAECRVMKLIPNLGDPERPGEVYVRRGKRWQLIGIITPADKPFGYITPVDDA
;
A
#
# COMPACT_ATOMS: atom_id res chain seq x y z
N MET A 1 -3.87 -7.40 -13.94
CA MET A 1 -2.57 -7.77 -13.35
C MET A 1 -2.79 -8.84 -12.29
N TRP A 2 -1.93 -9.85 -12.26
CA TRP A 2 -1.78 -10.79 -11.15
C TRP A 2 -0.34 -10.72 -10.60
N VAL A 3 -0.14 -11.18 -9.37
CA VAL A 3 1.17 -11.30 -8.71
C VAL A 3 1.32 -12.69 -8.11
N ARG A 4 2.55 -13.19 -7.98
CA ARG A 4 2.81 -14.48 -7.34
C ARG A 4 2.82 -14.32 -5.82
N GLY A 5 2.43 -15.34 -5.07
CA GLY A 5 2.65 -15.43 -3.63
C GLY A 5 3.01 -16.86 -3.18
N PRO A 6 3.45 -17.04 -1.91
CA PRO A 6 3.89 -15.98 -0.99
C PRO A 6 5.28 -15.46 -1.34
N TRP A 7 5.57 -14.22 -0.95
CA TRP A 7 6.94 -13.71 -1.00
C TRP A 7 7.73 -14.18 0.23
N PRO A 8 8.78 -15.01 0.07
CA PRO A 8 9.50 -15.59 1.20
C PRO A 8 10.26 -14.58 2.09
N ALA A 9 10.45 -13.35 1.62
CA ALA A 9 11.07 -12.30 2.44
C ALA A 9 10.16 -11.81 3.59
N ILE A 10 8.87 -12.11 3.52
CA ILE A 10 7.87 -11.68 4.50
C ILE A 10 7.35 -12.90 5.24
N GLN A 11 7.46 -12.89 6.57
CA GLN A 11 6.90 -13.93 7.41
C GLN A 11 5.39 -13.71 7.55
N PRO A 12 4.57 -14.75 7.33
CA PRO A 12 3.13 -14.63 7.50
C PRO A 12 2.76 -14.46 8.98
N SER A 13 1.72 -13.67 9.26
CA SER A 13 1.21 -13.45 10.62
C SER A 13 -0.32 -13.45 10.66
N ARG A 14 -0.89 -13.78 11.82
CA ARG A 14 -2.33 -13.57 12.05
C ARG A 14 -2.68 -12.09 12.17
N ASP A 15 -1.73 -11.28 12.61
CA ASP A 15 -1.86 -9.82 12.62
C ASP A 15 -1.38 -9.26 11.26
N ILE A 16 -2.25 -8.50 10.60
CA ILE A 16 -1.89 -7.85 9.34
C ILE A 16 -0.80 -6.79 9.55
N ASP A 17 -0.75 -6.14 10.71
CA ASP A 17 0.22 -5.10 11.01
C ASP A 17 1.64 -5.64 11.05
N ASP A 18 1.83 -6.88 11.53
CA ASP A 18 3.13 -7.56 11.50
C ASP A 18 3.61 -7.80 10.07
N VAL A 19 2.71 -8.11 9.14
CA VAL A 19 3.03 -8.28 7.71
C VAL A 19 3.38 -6.92 7.10
N ILE A 20 2.60 -5.87 7.41
CA ILE A 20 2.82 -4.50 6.93
C ILE A 20 4.18 -3.97 7.38
N ASP A 21 4.54 -4.16 8.65
CA ASP A 21 5.79 -3.65 9.23
C ASP A 21 7.04 -4.27 8.57
N GLN A 22 6.92 -5.42 7.91
CA GLN A 22 8.01 -6.08 7.17
C GLN A 22 8.17 -5.60 5.73
N LEU A 23 7.14 -5.00 5.12
CA LEU A 23 7.12 -4.69 3.69
C LEU A 23 8.21 -3.70 3.28
N CYS A 24 8.31 -2.56 3.98
CA CYS A 24 9.27 -1.53 3.58
C CYS A 24 10.73 -2.01 3.70
N PRO A 25 11.18 -2.58 4.84
CA PRO A 25 12.54 -3.11 4.95
C PRO A 25 12.88 -4.12 3.85
N ALA A 26 11.94 -4.98 3.46
CA ALA A 26 12.16 -5.96 2.41
C ALA A 26 12.21 -5.33 1.01
N ILE A 27 11.32 -4.40 0.67
CA ILE A 27 11.33 -3.75 -0.65
C ILE A 27 12.55 -2.84 -0.81
N MET A 28 12.98 -2.14 0.24
CA MET A 28 14.14 -1.26 0.17
C MET A 28 15.47 -2.00 -0.07
N GLN A 29 15.49 -3.34 0.02
CA GLN A 29 16.62 -4.17 -0.37
C GLN A 29 16.63 -4.53 -1.86
N MET A 30 15.58 -4.23 -2.62
CA MET A 30 15.49 -4.54 -4.04
C MET A 30 16.21 -3.49 -4.88
N ASP A 31 16.90 -3.93 -5.94
CA ASP A 31 17.72 -3.07 -6.81
C ASP A 31 16.97 -1.82 -7.32
N GLY A 32 15.72 -1.99 -7.73
CA GLY A 32 14.90 -0.88 -8.21
C GLY A 32 14.57 0.15 -7.13
N ALA A 33 14.42 -0.26 -5.87
CA ALA A 33 14.16 0.67 -4.76
C ALA A 33 15.44 1.40 -4.33
N GLN A 34 16.59 0.72 -4.38
CA GLN A 34 17.88 1.27 -3.98
C GLN A 34 18.38 2.42 -4.86
N ALA A 35 17.89 2.52 -6.10
CA ALA A 35 18.15 3.65 -6.99
C ALA A 35 17.46 4.97 -6.57
N LYS A 36 16.67 4.94 -5.48
CA LYS A 36 16.05 6.10 -4.83
C LYS A 36 15.23 6.98 -5.78
N ASN A 37 15.64 8.23 -5.99
CA ASN A 37 15.00 9.18 -6.91
C ASN A 37 15.03 8.71 -8.38
N PHE A 38 15.88 7.74 -8.71
CA PHE A 38 15.97 7.09 -10.03
C PHE A 38 15.36 5.68 -10.01
N GLY A 39 14.72 5.31 -8.91
CA GLY A 39 14.23 3.97 -8.63
C GLY A 39 12.86 3.67 -9.20
N GLN A 40 12.39 2.48 -8.86
CA GLN A 40 11.11 1.91 -9.29
C GLN A 40 10.15 1.83 -8.11
N GLU A 41 8.87 2.11 -8.38
CA GLU A 41 7.80 1.77 -7.46
C GLU A 41 7.48 0.28 -7.59
N TYR A 42 7.14 -0.34 -6.46
CA TYR A 42 6.69 -1.71 -6.40
C TYR A 42 5.28 -1.76 -5.87
N CYS A 43 4.40 -2.52 -6.53
CA CYS A 43 3.03 -2.76 -6.05
C CYS A 43 2.83 -4.24 -5.76
N GLY A 44 2.05 -4.58 -4.74
CA GLY A 44 1.63 -5.94 -4.47
C GLY A 44 0.40 -6.02 -3.60
N ALA A 45 0.15 -7.19 -3.02
CA ALA A 45 -1.02 -7.47 -2.21
C ALA A 45 -0.67 -8.14 -0.89
N ILE A 46 -1.45 -7.82 0.14
CA ILE A 46 -1.60 -8.62 1.35
C ILE A 46 -2.89 -9.42 1.22
N TYR A 47 -2.80 -10.72 1.45
CA TYR A 47 -3.91 -11.65 1.25
C TYR A 47 -3.93 -12.72 2.32
N THR A 48 -5.08 -13.36 2.46
CA THR A 48 -5.25 -14.53 3.33
C THR A 48 -5.51 -15.77 2.50
N LEU A 49 -5.09 -16.91 3.06
CA LEU A 49 -5.51 -18.23 2.62
C LEU A 49 -6.50 -18.82 3.64
N ARG A 50 -6.90 -20.07 3.45
CA ARG A 50 -7.78 -20.78 4.41
C ARG A 50 -7.14 -21.03 5.78
N ASP A 51 -5.84 -20.80 5.92
CA ASP A 51 -5.08 -20.93 7.17
C ASP A 51 -5.34 -19.77 8.16
N GLY A 52 -6.03 -18.71 7.71
CA GLY A 52 -6.30 -17.52 8.52
C GLY A 52 -5.06 -16.65 8.76
N MET A 53 -3.96 -16.90 8.05
CA MET A 53 -2.74 -16.11 8.11
C MET A 53 -2.75 -15.06 7.00
N HIS A 54 -2.21 -13.89 7.28
CA HIS A 54 -1.90 -12.88 6.29
C HIS A 54 -0.53 -13.19 5.67
N HIS A 55 -0.47 -13.18 4.34
CA HIS A 55 0.71 -13.35 3.51
C HIS A 55 0.91 -12.11 2.64
N ALA A 56 2.13 -11.85 2.20
CA ALA A 56 2.43 -10.84 1.18
C ALA A 56 2.78 -11.51 -0.15
N SER A 57 2.32 -10.93 -1.26
CA SER A 57 2.73 -11.35 -2.60
C SER A 57 4.16 -10.90 -2.90
N PHE A 58 4.76 -11.43 -3.97
CA PHE A 58 5.90 -10.79 -4.59
C PHE A 58 5.49 -9.40 -5.07
N PRO A 59 6.34 -8.37 -4.88
CA PRO A 59 6.12 -7.08 -5.48
C PRO A 59 6.27 -7.16 -7.00
N SER A 60 5.37 -6.49 -7.70
CA SER A 60 5.41 -6.35 -9.15
C SER A 60 6.05 -5.01 -9.52
N PRO A 61 7.11 -5.01 -10.36
CA PRO A 61 7.69 -3.79 -10.89
C PRO A 61 6.99 -3.38 -12.19
N LEU A 62 5.71 -3.68 -12.41
CA LEU A 62 5.05 -3.49 -13.73
C LEU A 62 4.97 -2.02 -14.20
N GLY A 63 5.64 -1.10 -13.51
CA GLY A 63 6.01 0.21 -14.00
C GLY A 63 7.28 0.24 -14.82
N ARG A 64 7.28 1.07 -15.86
CA ARG A 64 8.52 1.41 -16.56
C ARG A 64 9.42 2.21 -15.60
N THR A 65 10.72 1.90 -15.59
CA THR A 65 11.74 2.81 -15.06
C THR A 65 11.60 4.14 -15.76
N THR A 66 11.12 5.15 -15.04
CA THR A 66 10.88 6.49 -15.58
C THR A 66 11.69 7.47 -14.75
N ILE A 67 12.36 8.43 -15.38
CA ILE A 67 13.12 9.46 -14.66
C ILE A 67 12.11 10.34 -13.90
N VAL A 68 12.13 10.27 -12.57
CA VAL A 68 11.06 10.76 -11.67
C VAL A 68 11.07 12.29 -11.47
N PHE A 69 11.97 13.04 -12.13
CA PHE A 69 12.15 14.47 -11.86
C PHE A 69 10.89 15.33 -12.06
N GLU A 70 10.13 15.13 -13.15
CA GLU A 70 9.00 16.03 -13.47
C GLU A 70 7.62 15.42 -13.27
N ASP A 71 7.42 14.12 -13.56
CA ASP A 71 6.06 13.59 -13.59
C ASP A 71 5.61 12.84 -12.33
N LYS A 72 6.48 12.26 -11.48
CA LYS A 72 6.07 11.47 -10.27
C LYS A 72 4.78 10.65 -10.45
N ARG A 73 4.53 10.15 -11.66
CA ARG A 73 3.29 9.47 -12.03
C ARG A 73 3.49 8.00 -11.77
N LYS A 74 2.48 7.42 -11.14
CA LYS A 74 2.48 6.04 -10.68
C LYS A 74 2.89 5.11 -11.79
N SER A 75 3.91 4.32 -11.52
CA SER A 75 4.42 3.35 -12.47
C SER A 75 3.82 1.97 -12.18
N CYS A 76 3.44 1.66 -10.93
CA CYS A 76 2.87 0.36 -10.58
C CYS A 76 1.33 0.40 -10.38
N HIS A 77 0.66 -0.77 -10.50
CA HIS A 77 -0.79 -0.89 -10.31
C HIS A 77 -1.15 -1.93 -9.25
N ALA A 78 -2.20 -1.69 -8.46
CA ALA A 78 -2.70 -2.68 -7.51
C ALA A 78 -3.12 -3.98 -8.23
N PRO A 79 -2.62 -5.16 -7.79
CA PRO A 79 -2.96 -6.43 -8.43
C PRO A 79 -4.45 -6.76 -8.26
N ARG A 80 -5.00 -7.57 -9.18
CA ARG A 80 -6.38 -8.06 -9.12
C ARG A 80 -6.49 -9.46 -8.51
N TYR A 81 -5.41 -10.23 -8.60
CA TYR A 81 -5.35 -11.64 -8.19
C TYR A 81 -3.95 -11.94 -7.65
N VAL A 82 -3.87 -12.84 -6.69
CA VAL A 82 -2.63 -13.47 -6.25
C VAL A 82 -2.65 -14.91 -6.71
N ASP A 83 -1.60 -15.32 -7.41
CA ASP A 83 -1.33 -16.70 -7.80
C ASP A 83 -0.47 -17.37 -6.71
N ASP A 84 -1.11 -18.24 -5.93
CA ASP A 84 -0.49 -19.01 -4.84
C ASP A 84 -0.91 -20.47 -4.96
N SER A 85 0.06 -21.36 -5.14
CA SER A 85 -0.20 -22.80 -5.35
C SER A 85 -0.86 -23.47 -4.15
N ARG A 86 -0.85 -22.84 -2.97
CA ARG A 86 -1.45 -23.37 -1.73
C ARG A 86 -2.97 -23.18 -1.68
N GLY A 87 -3.55 -22.37 -2.56
CA GLY A 87 -5.01 -22.27 -2.71
C GLY A 87 -5.52 -20.88 -3.07
N TYR A 88 -6.83 -20.71 -2.91
CA TYR A 88 -7.51 -19.46 -3.25
C TYR A 88 -7.13 -18.33 -2.30
N ALA A 89 -6.56 -17.26 -2.85
CA ALA A 89 -6.17 -16.06 -2.14
C ALA A 89 -7.31 -15.04 -2.03
N SER A 90 -7.61 -14.60 -0.81
CA SER A 90 -8.51 -13.48 -0.55
C SER A 90 -7.69 -12.23 -0.22
N ILE A 91 -7.62 -11.28 -1.16
CA ILE A 91 -6.84 -10.05 -1.01
C ILE A 91 -7.57 -9.10 -0.06
N VAL A 92 -6.85 -8.61 0.96
CA VAL A 92 -7.37 -7.67 1.95
C VAL A 92 -6.78 -6.27 1.78
N ALA A 93 -5.55 -6.16 1.27
CA ALA A 93 -4.89 -4.89 1.04
C ALA A 93 -4.04 -4.90 -0.24
N ASP A 94 -3.91 -3.75 -0.91
CA ASP A 94 -2.75 -3.46 -1.75
C ASP A 94 -1.67 -2.72 -0.96
N TYR A 95 -0.42 -2.91 -1.37
CA TYR A 95 0.68 -2.07 -0.93
C TYR A 95 1.42 -1.49 -2.14
N HIS A 96 2.01 -0.31 -1.97
CA HIS A 96 2.96 0.24 -2.93
C HIS A 96 4.09 1.04 -2.28
N SER A 97 5.26 1.03 -2.91
CA SER A 97 6.44 1.74 -2.43
C SER A 97 6.75 2.97 -3.29
N HIS A 98 7.14 4.07 -2.65
CA HIS A 98 7.84 5.15 -3.33
C HIS A 98 9.34 5.07 -3.01
N PRO A 99 10.23 4.99 -4.01
CA PRO A 99 11.66 4.89 -3.78
C PRO A 99 12.31 6.23 -3.34
N TRP A 100 11.55 7.33 -3.18
CA TRP A 100 12.06 8.61 -2.70
C TRP A 100 11.40 9.03 -1.38
N PHE A 101 12.07 9.92 -0.64
CA PHE A 101 11.55 10.56 0.57
C PHE A 101 11.72 12.09 0.48
N PRO A 102 10.79 12.89 1.03
CA PRO A 102 9.51 12.49 1.62
C PRO A 102 8.48 12.15 0.54
N SER A 103 7.61 11.16 0.80
CA SER A 103 6.51 10.88 -0.12
C SER A 103 5.20 10.53 0.59
N PRO A 104 4.32 11.52 0.80
CA PRO A 104 2.97 11.25 1.29
C PRO A 104 2.13 10.53 0.23
N MET A 105 1.01 9.96 0.64
CA MET A 105 0.04 9.36 -0.26
C MET A 105 -0.53 10.40 -1.21
N SER A 106 -0.44 10.17 -2.53
CA SER A 106 -0.88 11.15 -3.53
C SER A 106 -2.41 11.30 -3.53
N PRO A 107 -2.98 12.44 -3.98
CA PRO A 107 -4.42 12.56 -4.16
C PRO A 107 -4.99 11.44 -5.04
N GLU A 108 -4.28 11.05 -6.09
CA GLU A 108 -4.66 9.94 -6.95
C GLU A 108 -4.69 8.60 -6.23
N ASP A 109 -3.81 8.35 -5.24
CA ASP A 109 -3.82 7.14 -4.42
C ASP A 109 -5.00 7.10 -3.47
N ARG A 110 -5.62 8.24 -3.20
CA ARG A 110 -6.72 8.34 -2.24
C ARG A 110 -8.09 8.31 -2.89
N ARG A 111 -8.17 8.43 -4.21
CA ARG A 111 -9.46 8.41 -4.92
C ARG A 111 -10.11 7.04 -4.81
N ALA A 112 -11.40 7.04 -4.49
CA ALA A 112 -12.21 5.84 -4.38
C ALA A 112 -12.15 4.96 -5.63
N ASN A 113 -12.15 5.55 -6.83
CA ASN A 113 -12.11 4.81 -8.09
C ASN A 113 -10.77 4.09 -8.37
N HIS A 114 -9.71 4.44 -7.64
CA HIS A 114 -8.40 3.79 -7.70
C HIS A 114 -8.20 2.79 -6.56
N GLN A 115 -9.12 2.74 -5.60
CA GLN A 115 -9.09 1.76 -4.54
C GLN A 115 -9.73 0.45 -5.02
N ARG A 116 -9.03 -0.66 -4.81
CA ARG A 116 -9.55 -1.99 -5.14
C ARG A 116 -9.87 -2.83 -3.90
N TRP A 117 -9.06 -2.69 -2.86
CA TRP A 117 -9.11 -3.54 -1.68
C TRP A 117 -9.51 -2.73 -0.44
N LEU A 118 -9.73 -3.42 0.68
CA LEU A 118 -10.21 -2.79 1.92
C LEU A 118 -9.20 -1.80 2.49
N ILE A 119 -7.91 -2.06 2.27
CA ILE A 119 -6.81 -1.27 2.80
C ILE A 119 -5.83 -0.95 1.67
N ARG A 120 -5.32 0.28 1.63
CA ARG A 120 -4.15 0.65 0.83
C ARG A 120 -3.00 1.02 1.76
N VAL A 121 -1.85 0.40 1.56
CA VAL A 121 -0.61 0.67 2.30
C VAL A 121 0.37 1.37 1.37
N GLN A 122 0.96 2.46 1.82
CA GLN A 122 2.07 3.11 1.12
C GLN A 122 3.26 3.25 2.07
N PHE A 123 4.47 3.16 1.54
CA PHE A 123 5.67 3.55 2.27
C PHE A 123 6.70 4.18 1.36
N ASP A 124 7.56 5.01 1.94
CA ASP A 124 8.65 5.69 1.25
C ASP A 124 10.03 5.12 1.62
N ALA A 125 11.08 5.73 1.08
CA ALA A 125 12.46 5.27 1.27
C ALA A 125 12.99 5.37 2.72
N GLU A 126 12.32 6.13 3.60
CA GLU A 126 12.62 6.16 5.04
C GLU A 126 11.67 5.26 5.85
N CYS A 127 10.91 4.41 5.17
CA CYS A 127 9.89 3.55 5.78
C CYS A 127 8.86 4.31 6.62
N ARG A 128 8.48 5.51 6.18
CA ARG A 128 7.26 6.15 6.67
C ARG A 128 6.04 5.43 6.10
N VAL A 129 5.52 4.46 6.85
CA VAL A 129 4.35 3.68 6.43
C VAL A 129 3.05 4.45 6.68
N MET A 130 2.20 4.52 5.66
CA MET A 130 0.86 5.10 5.69
C MET A 130 -0.18 4.04 5.32
N LYS A 131 -1.38 4.17 5.87
CA LYS A 131 -2.52 3.30 5.62
C LYS A 131 -3.76 4.11 5.31
N LEU A 132 -4.47 3.77 4.24
CA LEU A 132 -5.79 4.29 3.89
C LEU A 132 -6.83 3.18 4.07
N ILE A 133 -7.87 3.47 4.85
CA ILE A 133 -9.10 2.68 4.93
C ILE A 133 -10.22 3.54 4.32
N PRO A 134 -10.68 3.24 3.10
CA PRO A 134 -11.56 4.16 2.37
C PRO A 134 -13.04 3.98 2.69
N ASN A 135 -13.42 2.90 3.39
CA ASN A 135 -14.79 2.59 3.78
C ASN A 135 -15.78 2.64 2.59
N LEU A 136 -15.43 2.01 1.47
CA LEU A 136 -16.27 2.03 0.25
C LEU A 136 -17.57 1.24 0.36
N GLY A 137 -17.65 0.28 1.30
CA GLY A 137 -18.88 -0.47 1.57
C GLY A 137 -19.94 0.31 2.35
N ASP A 138 -19.57 1.48 2.90
CA ASP A 138 -20.44 2.36 3.66
C ASP A 138 -20.25 3.80 3.15
N PRO A 139 -21.10 4.28 2.23
CA PRO A 139 -20.94 5.59 1.61
C PRO A 139 -20.83 6.74 2.61
N GLU A 140 -21.57 6.67 3.72
CA GLU A 140 -21.67 7.72 4.74
C GLU A 140 -20.47 7.74 5.70
N ARG A 141 -19.78 6.61 5.87
CA ARG A 141 -18.61 6.53 6.73
C ARG A 141 -17.39 7.20 6.07
N PRO A 142 -16.70 8.16 6.72
CA PRO A 142 -15.49 8.76 6.16
C PRO A 142 -14.38 7.72 5.90
N GLY A 143 -13.55 7.99 4.89
CA GLY A 143 -12.27 7.30 4.77
C GLY A 143 -11.29 7.78 5.85
N GLU A 144 -10.35 6.93 6.24
CA GLU A 144 -9.43 7.17 7.34
C GLU A 144 -7.99 6.98 6.86
N VAL A 145 -7.13 7.97 7.12
CA VAL A 145 -5.72 7.96 6.73
C VAL A 145 -4.85 7.95 7.98
N TYR A 146 -3.97 6.97 8.07
CA TYR A 146 -3.09 6.76 9.22
C TYR A 146 -1.62 6.80 8.82
N VAL A 147 -0.75 7.12 9.78
CA VAL A 147 0.69 6.89 9.73
C VAL A 147 1.10 5.92 10.83
N ARG A 148 2.06 5.04 10.52
CA ARG A 148 2.63 4.09 11.49
C ARG A 148 3.71 4.79 12.33
N ARG A 149 3.56 4.79 13.65
CA ARG A 149 4.52 5.33 14.63
C ARG A 149 4.71 4.35 15.77
N GLY A 150 5.94 3.85 15.97
CA GLY A 150 6.25 2.95 17.10
C GLY A 150 5.31 1.75 17.22
N LYS A 151 4.98 1.11 16.08
CA LYS A 151 4.00 0.02 15.98
C LYS A 151 2.56 0.38 16.36
N ARG A 152 2.19 1.66 16.24
CA ARG A 152 0.81 2.15 16.41
C ARG A 152 0.36 2.92 15.18
N TRP A 153 -0.93 2.85 14.88
CA TRP A 153 -1.54 3.68 13.85
C TRP A 153 -2.03 4.99 14.47
N GLN A 154 -1.46 6.10 14.02
CA GLN A 154 -1.95 7.44 14.34
C GLN A 154 -2.83 7.92 13.19
N LEU A 155 -4.08 8.29 13.48
CA LEU A 155 -4.96 8.93 12.50
C LEU A 155 -4.42 10.33 12.21
N ILE A 156 -4.22 10.65 10.93
CA ILE A 156 -3.69 11.96 10.50
C ILE A 156 -4.65 12.71 9.59
N GLY A 157 -5.73 12.07 9.18
CA GLY A 157 -6.77 12.74 8.40
C GLY A 157 -7.92 11.81 8.04
N ILE A 158 -9.00 12.43 7.62
CA ILE A 158 -10.20 11.78 7.12
C ILE A 158 -10.50 12.22 5.70
N ILE A 159 -11.20 11.38 4.95
CA ILE A 159 -11.75 11.71 3.63
C ILE A 159 -13.26 11.69 3.79
N THR A 160 -13.89 12.87 3.76
CA THR A 160 -15.35 12.96 3.91
C THR A 160 -16.06 12.18 2.78
N PRO A 161 -17.33 11.76 2.97
CA PRO A 161 -18.10 11.13 1.89
C PRO A 161 -18.07 11.92 0.57
N ALA A 162 -18.17 13.25 0.64
CA ALA A 162 -18.12 14.13 -0.53
C ALA A 162 -16.73 14.18 -1.19
N ASP A 163 -15.66 13.97 -0.42
CA ASP A 163 -14.28 14.01 -0.91
C ASP A 163 -13.75 12.67 -1.42
N LYS A 164 -14.43 11.54 -1.15
CA LYS A 164 -14.04 10.19 -1.61
C LYS A 164 -13.74 10.12 -3.13
N PRO A 165 -14.51 10.76 -4.04
CA PRO A 165 -14.19 10.76 -5.47
C PRO A 165 -12.88 11.49 -5.81
N PHE A 166 -12.53 12.50 -5.02
CA PHE A 166 -11.40 13.40 -5.29
C PHE A 166 -10.13 13.01 -4.53
N GLY A 167 -10.27 12.29 -3.42
CA GLY A 167 -9.17 11.90 -2.54
C GLY A 167 -8.62 13.07 -1.71
N TYR A 168 -9.46 14.07 -1.40
CA TYR A 168 -9.08 15.17 -0.52
C TYR A 168 -9.12 14.73 0.93
N ILE A 169 -8.05 15.08 1.67
CA ILE A 169 -7.94 14.79 3.09
C ILE A 169 -8.28 16.06 3.86
N THR A 170 -9.15 15.93 4.85
CA THR A 170 -9.26 16.85 5.97
C THR A 170 -8.29 16.36 7.06
N PRO A 171 -7.24 17.12 7.42
CA PRO A 171 -6.39 16.77 8.55
C PRO A 171 -7.24 16.62 9.82
N VAL A 172 -6.87 15.67 10.68
CA VAL A 172 -7.34 15.70 12.07
C VAL A 172 -6.29 16.46 12.87
N ASP A 173 -6.73 17.35 13.75
CA ASP A 173 -5.80 18.08 14.60
C ASP A 173 -4.96 17.09 15.43
N ASP A 174 -3.66 17.36 15.56
CA ASP A 174 -2.79 16.61 16.46
C ASP A 174 -3.30 16.83 17.90
N ALA A 175 -3.79 15.77 18.53
CA ALA A 175 -4.09 15.76 19.97
C ALA A 175 -2.80 15.66 20.80
#